data_AF-A0A424YY59-F1
#
_entry.id   AF-A0A424YY59-F1
#
_cell.length_a   1.000
_cell.length_b   1.000
_cell.length_c   1.000
_cell.angle_alpha   90.00
_cell.angle_beta   90.00
_cell.angle_gamma   90.00
#
_symmetry.space_group_name_H-M   'P 1'
#
loop_
_entity.id
_entity.type
_entity.pdbx_description
1 polymer ?
#
loop_
_entity_poly.entity_id
_entity_poly.type
_entity_poly.pdbx_seq_one_letter_code
_entity_poly.pdbx_strand_id
1 'polypeptide(L)'
;SHIWIKNGEINIGPKKVIPLCQAAYEYPHLVNELKRKKTILKSQLGENIQPTKFFLRTEVDSSQMSISKQEEEILNKIPYNPISIHEIYWNKDFFPSPIILDKLINKRLIKAIGLTPTDILHVLNEFSEWSYDAAFLGTETLATYKGKEVITFCLDLKKRFAQNMVTNIAEFVFKDVNKSELEKVLYGGFYGNIFFELPIVFIGGSVKAYEKEVSNLLNASIIIPNNAEVGNAVGAAVAKGRKMVNILIKSIQADSRYSVRPTKWVVFSKGERKEFDTYQKALEYGEILGKTIIYEYMSSINVDNSNIFIKTRNNEISLPNEDVPIESTLSLLGSEDN
;
A
#
# COMPACT_ATOMS: atom_id res chain seq x y z
N SER A 1 -7.25 -0.57 0.97
CA SER A 1 -6.80 -1.17 -0.30
C SER A 1 -7.61 -0.63 -1.45
N HIS A 2 -6.99 -0.32 -2.58
CA HIS A 2 -7.69 0.05 -3.80
C HIS A 2 -8.26 -1.20 -4.50
N ILE A 3 -9.45 -1.09 -5.08
CA ILE A 3 -10.10 -2.11 -5.92
C ILE A 3 -10.16 -1.57 -7.36
N TRP A 4 -9.64 -2.32 -8.32
CA TRP A 4 -9.63 -1.93 -9.73
C TRP A 4 -9.72 -3.11 -10.68
N ILE A 5 -10.02 -2.83 -11.95
CA ILE A 5 -10.05 -3.83 -13.02
C ILE A 5 -8.85 -3.64 -13.94
N LYS A 6 -8.17 -4.73 -14.29
CA LYS A 6 -7.11 -4.74 -15.32
C LYS A 6 -7.16 -6.05 -16.08
N ASN A 7 -7.10 -5.99 -17.41
CA ASN A 7 -7.19 -7.18 -18.28
C ASN A 7 -8.42 -8.04 -18.01
N GLY A 8 -9.55 -7.40 -17.67
CA GLY A 8 -10.77 -8.10 -17.28
C GLY A 8 -10.76 -8.68 -15.87
N GLU A 9 -9.63 -8.71 -15.16
CA GLU A 9 -9.52 -9.23 -13.79
C GLU A 9 -9.71 -8.15 -12.73
N ILE A 10 -10.32 -8.53 -11.60
CA ILE A 10 -10.45 -7.62 -10.44
C ILE A 10 -9.22 -7.80 -9.56
N ASN A 11 -8.64 -6.68 -9.17
CA ASN A 11 -7.46 -6.61 -8.34
C ASN A 11 -7.80 -5.85 -7.05
N ILE A 12 -7.26 -6.31 -5.93
CA ILE A 12 -7.32 -5.61 -4.64
C ILE A 12 -5.88 -5.38 -4.21
N GLY A 13 -5.45 -4.14 -4.23
CA GLY A 13 -4.03 -3.79 -4.05
C GLY A 13 -3.63 -3.59 -2.61
N PRO A 14 -2.32 -3.66 -2.32
CA PRO A 14 -1.79 -3.17 -1.06
C PRO A 14 -1.82 -1.64 -0.99
N LYS A 15 -1.80 -0.92 -2.12
CA LYS A 15 -1.84 0.55 -2.15
C LYS A 15 -3.13 1.06 -1.49
N LYS A 16 -2.96 2.01 -0.56
CA LYS A 16 -4.07 2.70 0.09
C LYS A 16 -4.49 3.90 -0.74
N VAL A 17 -5.80 4.06 -0.88
CA VAL A 17 -6.46 5.21 -1.49
C VAL A 17 -7.63 5.60 -0.60
N ILE A 18 -8.10 6.83 -0.74
CA ILE A 18 -9.27 7.31 -0.02
C ILE A 18 -10.51 6.58 -0.59
N PRO A 19 -11.36 5.96 0.26
CA PRO A 19 -12.65 5.40 -0.16
C PRO A 19 -13.55 6.42 -0.86
N LEU A 20 -14.39 5.97 -1.80
CA LEU A 20 -15.33 6.86 -2.48
C LEU A 20 -16.38 7.41 -1.51
N CYS A 21 -16.92 6.58 -0.62
CA CYS A 21 -17.87 6.98 0.43
C CYS A 21 -17.31 8.11 1.30
N GLN A 22 -16.08 7.94 1.79
CA GLN A 22 -15.40 8.94 2.61
C GLN A 22 -15.10 10.21 1.81
N ALA A 23 -14.55 10.07 0.61
CA ALA A 23 -14.22 11.23 -0.22
C ALA A 23 -15.47 12.03 -0.60
N ALA A 24 -16.60 11.38 -0.89
CA ALA A 24 -17.85 12.06 -1.23
C ALA A 24 -18.51 12.75 -0.03
N TYR A 25 -18.20 12.33 1.20
CA TYR A 25 -18.62 13.05 2.40
C TYR A 25 -17.93 14.42 2.50
N GLU A 26 -16.63 14.47 2.18
CA GLU A 26 -15.85 15.72 2.16
C GLU A 26 -16.07 16.55 0.88
N TYR A 27 -16.30 15.88 -0.26
CA TYR A 27 -16.45 16.46 -1.58
C TYR A 27 -17.74 15.98 -2.26
N PRO A 28 -18.91 16.55 -1.91
CA PRO A 28 -20.21 16.05 -2.38
C PRO A 28 -20.40 16.03 -3.90
N HIS A 29 -19.66 16.86 -4.66
CA HIS A 29 -19.72 16.86 -6.13
C HIS A 29 -19.27 15.54 -6.76
N LEU A 30 -18.49 14.72 -6.04
CA LEU A 30 -18.05 13.39 -6.51
C LEU A 30 -19.22 12.47 -6.86
N VAL A 31 -20.34 12.56 -6.14
CA VAL A 31 -21.54 11.77 -6.44
C VAL A 31 -22.06 12.10 -7.84
N ASN A 32 -22.04 13.38 -8.22
CA ASN A 32 -22.48 13.82 -9.54
C ASN A 32 -21.49 13.38 -10.63
N GLU A 33 -20.19 13.40 -10.37
CA GLU A 33 -19.20 12.88 -11.31
C GLU A 33 -19.33 11.36 -11.52
N LEU A 34 -19.60 10.60 -10.45
CA LEU A 34 -19.86 9.15 -10.55
C LEU A 34 -21.13 8.85 -11.36
N LYS A 35 -22.21 9.64 -11.19
CA LYS A 35 -23.45 9.51 -11.97
C LYS A 35 -23.26 9.71 -13.47
N ARG A 36 -22.25 10.48 -13.90
CA ARG A 36 -21.95 10.69 -15.33
C ARG A 36 -21.47 9.42 -16.05
N LYS A 37 -21.08 8.37 -15.31
CA LYS A 37 -20.68 7.05 -15.84
C LYS A 37 -19.71 7.16 -17.04
N LYS A 38 -18.62 7.90 -16.87
CA LYS A 38 -17.61 8.09 -17.92
C LYS A 38 -17.05 6.73 -18.37
N THR A 39 -17.18 6.44 -19.66
CA THR A 39 -16.77 5.14 -20.23
C THR A 39 -15.30 5.16 -20.61
N ILE A 40 -14.54 4.22 -20.06
CA ILE A 40 -13.15 3.91 -20.45
C ILE A 40 -13.13 2.54 -21.13
N LEU A 41 -12.40 2.39 -22.25
CA LEU A 41 -12.30 1.09 -22.92
C LEU A 41 -11.63 0.06 -22.00
N LYS A 42 -12.11 -1.18 -22.02
CA LYS A 42 -11.56 -2.26 -21.17
C LYS A 42 -10.05 -2.46 -21.37
N SER A 43 -9.54 -2.25 -22.58
CA SER A 43 -8.12 -2.33 -22.94
C SER A 43 -7.27 -1.22 -22.34
N GLN A 44 -7.87 -0.10 -21.93
CA GLN A 44 -7.18 1.05 -21.34
C GLN A 44 -7.16 1.00 -19.80
N LEU A 45 -7.93 0.09 -19.20
CA LEU A 45 -8.04 -0.01 -17.75
C LEU A 45 -6.71 -0.42 -17.12
N GLY A 46 -6.28 0.37 -16.14
CA GLY A 46 -5.10 0.12 -15.31
C GLY A 46 -5.32 0.68 -13.90
N GLU A 47 -4.41 0.44 -12.96
CA GLU A 47 -4.62 0.82 -11.55
C GLU A 47 -4.97 2.31 -11.36
N ASN A 48 -4.33 3.22 -12.12
CA ASN A 48 -4.61 4.65 -12.08
C ASN A 48 -5.54 5.16 -13.19
N ILE A 49 -6.04 4.25 -14.03
CA ILE A 49 -6.98 4.56 -15.11
C ILE A 49 -8.22 3.69 -14.88
N GLN A 50 -9.14 4.18 -14.05
CA GLN A 50 -10.44 3.56 -13.78
C GLN A 50 -11.54 4.62 -13.84
N PRO A 51 -12.78 4.24 -14.23
CA PRO A 51 -13.92 5.17 -14.23
C PRO A 51 -14.29 5.67 -12.83
N THR A 52 -13.85 4.97 -11.79
CA THR A 52 -14.09 5.31 -10.38
C THR A 52 -12.83 5.84 -9.67
N LYS A 53 -11.83 6.31 -10.44
CA LYS A 53 -10.58 6.86 -9.90
C LYS A 53 -10.58 8.38 -10.00
N PHE A 54 -10.21 9.03 -8.90
CA PHE A 54 -10.03 10.47 -8.84
C PHE A 54 -8.71 10.82 -8.17
N PHE A 55 -8.22 12.02 -8.43
CA PHE A 55 -6.96 12.53 -7.90
C PHE A 55 -7.15 13.95 -7.40
N LEU A 56 -6.40 14.29 -6.35
CA LEU A 56 -6.33 15.64 -5.81
C LEU A 56 -4.92 15.95 -5.34
N ARG A 57 -4.55 17.22 -5.40
CA ARG A 57 -3.25 17.73 -4.97
C ARG A 57 -3.15 17.74 -3.45
N THR A 58 -1.94 17.56 -2.95
CA THR A 58 -1.61 17.72 -1.53
C THR A 58 -0.88 19.03 -1.29
N GLU A 59 -0.84 19.47 -0.03
CA GLU A 59 -0.09 20.64 0.41
C GLU A 59 1.42 20.38 0.56
N VAL A 60 1.92 19.21 0.14
CA VAL A 60 3.34 18.88 0.20
C VAL A 60 4.10 19.77 -0.77
N ASP A 61 5.10 20.50 -0.25
CA ASP A 61 5.95 21.35 -1.07
C ASP A 61 6.82 20.51 -2.03
N SER A 62 6.64 20.76 -3.31
CA SER A 62 7.40 20.14 -4.39
C SER A 62 8.81 20.71 -4.57
N SER A 63 9.12 21.88 -3.97
CA SER A 63 10.36 22.63 -4.20
C SER A 63 11.64 21.85 -3.81
N GLN A 64 11.53 20.95 -2.83
CA GLN A 64 12.66 20.16 -2.32
C GLN A 64 12.77 18.78 -2.98
N MET A 65 11.92 18.46 -3.97
CA MET A 65 11.87 17.14 -4.60
C MET A 65 12.38 17.19 -6.04
N SER A 66 13.14 16.17 -6.44
CA SER A 66 13.45 15.97 -7.86
C SER A 66 12.18 15.57 -8.62
N ILE A 67 11.62 16.50 -9.38
CA ILE A 67 10.43 16.32 -10.20
C ILE A 67 10.80 16.59 -11.67
N SER A 68 10.45 15.66 -12.55
CA SER A 68 10.65 15.81 -13.99
C SER A 68 9.65 16.80 -14.58
N LYS A 69 9.98 17.43 -15.72
CA LYS A 69 9.07 18.35 -16.43
C LYS A 69 7.69 17.75 -16.72
N GLN A 70 7.63 16.45 -17.04
CA GLN A 70 6.36 15.75 -17.30
C GLN A 70 5.53 15.54 -16.02
N GLU A 71 6.17 15.22 -14.90
CA GLU A 71 5.50 15.12 -13.60
C GLU A 71 4.95 16.47 -13.17
N GLU A 72 5.71 17.55 -13.35
CA GLU A 72 5.28 18.91 -13.04
C GLU A 72 4.10 19.38 -13.92
N GLU A 73 4.13 19.09 -15.23
CA GLU A 73 3.02 19.41 -16.13
C GLU A 73 1.71 18.73 -15.69
N ILE A 74 1.78 17.46 -15.28
CA ILE A 74 0.60 16.72 -14.79
C ILE A 74 0.17 17.24 -13.41
N LEU A 75 1.12 17.48 -12.50
CA LEU A 75 0.83 18.00 -11.16
C LEU A 75 0.12 19.36 -11.22
N ASN A 76 0.50 20.23 -12.15
CA ASN A 76 -0.12 21.55 -12.33
C ASN A 76 -1.56 21.47 -12.87
N LYS A 77 -1.97 20.35 -13.47
CA LYS A 77 -3.35 20.11 -13.91
C LYS A 77 -4.24 19.53 -12.81
N ILE A 78 -3.67 19.05 -11.71
CA ILE A 78 -4.40 18.44 -10.60
C ILE A 78 -4.64 19.51 -9.53
N PRO A 79 -5.90 19.96 -9.30
CA PRO A 79 -6.22 20.91 -8.26
C PRO A 79 -6.33 20.21 -6.90
N TYR A 80 -6.58 20.99 -5.85
CA TYR A 80 -6.84 20.48 -4.50
C TYR A 80 -8.22 19.82 -4.35
N ASN A 81 -9.11 20.01 -5.33
CA ASN A 81 -10.40 19.32 -5.38
C ASN A 81 -10.29 18.03 -6.22
N PRO A 82 -11.02 16.95 -5.90
CA PRO A 82 -11.01 15.72 -6.68
C PRO A 82 -11.39 15.91 -8.16
N ILE A 83 -10.53 15.45 -9.05
CA ILE A 83 -10.74 15.42 -10.50
C ILE A 83 -10.55 14.02 -11.09
N SER A 84 -11.23 13.75 -12.20
CA SER A 84 -11.15 12.45 -12.88
C SER A 84 -9.99 12.38 -13.87
N ILE A 85 -9.58 11.17 -14.26
CA ILE A 85 -8.53 10.95 -15.27
C ILE A 85 -8.84 11.65 -16.61
N HIS A 86 -10.12 11.75 -16.97
CA HIS A 86 -10.58 12.42 -18.19
C HIS A 86 -10.34 13.93 -18.14
N GLU A 87 -10.47 14.56 -16.97
CA GLU A 87 -10.21 16.00 -16.81
C GLU A 87 -8.72 16.32 -16.87
N ILE A 88 -7.85 15.43 -16.36
CA ILE A 88 -6.39 15.62 -16.44
C ILE A 88 -5.92 15.60 -17.90
N TYR A 89 -6.55 14.79 -18.75
CA TYR A 89 -6.07 14.48 -20.11
C TYR A 89 -7.00 14.91 -21.25
N TRP A 90 -7.93 15.83 -20.98
CA TRP A 90 -9.03 16.23 -21.87
C TRP A 90 -8.67 16.59 -23.33
N ASN A 91 -7.40 16.81 -23.69
CA ASN A 91 -7.01 17.41 -24.99
C ASN A 91 -5.76 16.82 -25.68
N LYS A 92 -5.41 15.53 -25.51
CA LYS A 92 -4.36 14.92 -26.35
C LYS A 92 -4.72 13.49 -26.77
N ASP A 93 -4.39 13.12 -28.01
CA ASP A 93 -4.33 11.74 -28.53
C ASP A 93 -3.32 10.85 -27.78
N PHE A 94 -2.83 11.31 -26.64
CA PHE A 94 -1.75 10.74 -25.86
C PHE A 94 -2.25 10.47 -24.45
N PHE A 95 -2.62 9.22 -24.18
CA PHE A 95 -2.73 8.71 -22.82
C PHE A 95 -1.34 8.76 -22.20
N PRO A 96 -1.10 9.56 -21.16
CA PRO A 96 0.21 9.55 -20.54
C PRO A 96 0.43 8.23 -19.84
N SER A 97 1.72 7.92 -19.71
CA SER A 97 2.15 6.72 -19.02
C SER A 97 1.55 6.67 -17.61
N PRO A 98 0.82 5.60 -17.25
CA PRO A 98 0.29 5.37 -15.89
C PRO A 98 1.36 5.54 -14.80
N ILE A 99 2.63 5.38 -15.17
CA ILE A 99 3.83 5.53 -14.36
C ILE A 99 3.94 6.94 -13.75
N ILE A 100 3.52 8.00 -14.46
CA ILE A 100 3.69 9.37 -13.95
C ILE A 100 2.77 9.61 -12.75
N LEU A 101 1.52 9.18 -12.81
CA LEU A 101 0.59 9.26 -11.69
C LEU A 101 1.07 8.42 -10.51
N ASP A 102 1.59 7.21 -10.76
CA ASP A 102 2.19 6.39 -9.71
C ASP A 102 3.36 7.09 -9.01
N LYS A 103 4.25 7.76 -9.77
CA LYS A 103 5.35 8.53 -9.20
C LYS A 103 4.85 9.69 -8.33
N LEU A 104 3.85 10.45 -8.79
CA LEU A 104 3.27 11.55 -8.03
C LEU A 104 2.59 11.08 -6.73
N ILE A 105 1.88 9.95 -6.77
CA ILE A 105 1.28 9.31 -5.58
C ILE A 105 2.36 8.86 -4.61
N ASN A 106 3.42 8.21 -5.10
CA ASN A 106 4.52 7.72 -4.27
C ASN A 106 5.32 8.87 -3.63
N LYS A 107 5.48 9.99 -4.34
CA LYS A 107 6.05 11.25 -3.81
C LYS A 107 5.09 11.99 -2.86
N ARG A 108 3.86 11.49 -2.68
CA ARG A 108 2.77 12.10 -1.89
C ARG A 108 2.34 13.47 -2.37
N LEU A 109 2.68 13.86 -3.60
CA LEU A 109 2.30 15.16 -4.18
C LEU A 109 0.81 15.19 -4.54
N ILE A 110 0.25 14.02 -4.84
CA ILE A 110 -1.19 13.83 -5.04
C ILE A 110 -1.70 12.67 -4.17
N LYS A 111 -2.98 12.76 -3.79
CA LYS A 111 -3.74 11.65 -3.22
C LYS A 111 -4.63 11.05 -4.31
N ALA A 112 -4.89 9.76 -4.18
CA ALA A 112 -5.85 9.05 -5.02
C ALA A 112 -7.09 8.69 -4.21
N ILE A 113 -8.25 8.81 -4.85
CA ILE A 113 -9.54 8.33 -4.40
C ILE A 113 -9.95 7.19 -5.34
N GLY A 114 -10.54 6.13 -4.80
CA GLY A 114 -11.08 5.06 -5.62
C GLY A 114 -11.91 4.07 -4.82
N LEU A 115 -12.47 3.07 -5.50
CA LEU A 115 -13.25 2.03 -4.83
C LEU A 115 -12.36 1.23 -3.88
N THR A 116 -12.86 0.96 -2.67
CA THR A 116 -12.16 0.25 -1.59
C THR A 116 -13.06 -0.78 -0.93
N PRO A 117 -12.52 -1.71 -0.12
CA PRO A 117 -13.34 -2.61 0.69
C PRO A 117 -14.32 -1.88 1.61
N THR A 118 -13.99 -0.68 2.09
CA THR A 118 -14.91 0.13 2.89
C THR A 118 -16.16 0.52 2.11
N ASP A 119 -16.04 0.84 0.82
CA ASP A 119 -17.18 1.12 -0.05
C ASP A 119 -18.06 -0.12 -0.22
N ILE A 120 -17.44 -1.29 -0.40
CA ILE A 120 -18.16 -2.57 -0.48
C ILE A 120 -18.99 -2.82 0.79
N LEU A 121 -18.44 -2.53 1.96
CA LEU A 121 -19.15 -2.67 3.23
C LEU A 121 -20.32 -1.68 3.38
N HIS A 122 -20.22 -0.47 2.81
CA HIS A 122 -21.35 0.47 2.75
C HIS A 122 -22.48 -0.10 1.90
N VAL A 123 -22.16 -0.66 0.73
CA VAL A 123 -23.17 -1.28 -0.15
C VAL A 123 -23.83 -2.48 0.51
N LEU A 124 -23.08 -3.28 1.28
CA LEU A 124 -23.59 -4.41 2.06
C LEU A 124 -24.28 -4.00 3.36
N ASN A 125 -24.30 -2.70 3.70
CA ASN A 125 -24.85 -2.16 4.95
C ASN A 125 -24.20 -2.75 6.22
N GLU A 126 -22.93 -3.13 6.14
CA GLU A 126 -22.15 -3.65 7.27
C GLU A 126 -21.24 -2.58 7.89
N PHE A 127 -21.16 -1.41 7.26
CA PHE A 127 -20.46 -0.23 7.75
C PHE A 127 -21.06 1.02 7.08
N SER A 128 -21.55 1.99 7.85
CA SER A 128 -22.44 3.05 7.34
C SER A 128 -22.08 4.46 7.84
N GLU A 129 -20.79 4.76 7.96
CA GLU A 129 -20.32 6.06 8.47
C GLU A 129 -20.36 7.20 7.43
N TRP A 130 -20.26 6.87 6.13
CA TRP A 130 -20.11 7.86 5.06
C TRP A 130 -21.11 7.67 3.91
N SER A 131 -20.88 8.32 2.77
CA SER A 131 -21.82 8.36 1.65
C SER A 131 -22.06 6.97 1.04
N TYR A 132 -23.27 6.43 1.26
CA TYR A 132 -23.76 5.23 0.58
C TYR A 132 -23.81 5.42 -0.94
N ASP A 133 -24.33 6.57 -1.40
CA ASP A 133 -24.52 6.84 -2.83
C ASP A 133 -23.22 6.73 -3.64
N ALA A 134 -22.13 7.30 -3.12
CA ALA A 134 -20.83 7.22 -3.79
C ALA A 134 -20.28 5.78 -3.83
N ALA A 135 -20.42 5.05 -2.72
CA ALA A 135 -20.03 3.65 -2.66
C ALA A 135 -20.84 2.78 -3.64
N PHE A 136 -22.16 2.98 -3.70
CA PHE A 136 -23.06 2.26 -4.58
C PHE A 136 -22.74 2.55 -6.05
N LEU A 137 -22.66 3.82 -6.47
CA LEU A 137 -22.37 4.21 -7.85
C LEU A 137 -21.00 3.71 -8.31
N GLY A 138 -19.99 3.79 -7.44
CA GLY A 138 -18.65 3.26 -7.72
C GLY A 138 -18.66 1.74 -7.90
N THR A 139 -19.36 1.03 -7.01
CA THR A 139 -19.51 -0.43 -7.07
C THR A 139 -20.27 -0.86 -8.31
N GLU A 140 -21.43 -0.23 -8.59
CA GLU A 140 -22.27 -0.51 -9.75
C GLU A 140 -21.48 -0.37 -11.05
N THR A 141 -20.65 0.67 -11.14
CA THR A 141 -19.79 0.89 -12.31
C THR A 141 -18.85 -0.29 -12.52
N LEU A 142 -18.09 -0.72 -11.50
CA LEU A 142 -17.14 -1.83 -11.65
C LEU A 142 -17.84 -3.19 -11.83
N ALA A 143 -18.98 -3.40 -11.17
CA ALA A 143 -19.80 -4.60 -11.34
C ALA A 143 -20.30 -4.74 -12.79
N THR A 144 -20.73 -3.62 -13.40
CA THR A 144 -21.14 -3.55 -14.81
C THR A 144 -19.99 -3.95 -15.75
N TYR A 145 -18.76 -3.46 -15.50
CA TYR A 145 -17.59 -3.85 -16.29
C TYR A 145 -17.28 -5.35 -16.23
N LYS A 146 -17.59 -6.00 -15.10
CA LYS A 146 -17.45 -7.44 -14.87
C LYS A 146 -18.69 -8.26 -15.27
N GLY A 147 -19.78 -7.60 -15.68
CA GLY A 147 -21.04 -8.27 -16.01
C GLY A 147 -21.65 -9.00 -14.81
N LYS A 148 -21.47 -8.48 -13.59
CA LYS A 148 -22.01 -9.07 -12.36
C LYS A 148 -23.08 -8.17 -11.76
N GLU A 149 -24.04 -8.80 -11.10
CA GLU A 149 -25.00 -8.12 -10.21
C GLU A 149 -24.25 -7.53 -9.01
N VAL A 150 -24.69 -6.37 -8.53
CA VAL A 150 -23.96 -5.51 -7.58
C VAL A 150 -23.71 -6.22 -6.26
N ILE A 151 -24.74 -6.85 -5.67
CA ILE A 151 -24.63 -7.53 -4.39
C ILE A 151 -23.71 -8.76 -4.52
N THR A 152 -23.87 -9.54 -5.57
CA THR A 152 -22.99 -10.68 -5.87
C THR A 152 -21.52 -10.23 -6.00
N PHE A 153 -21.28 -9.12 -6.69
CA PHE A 153 -19.95 -8.53 -6.84
C PHE A 153 -19.37 -8.09 -5.48
N CYS A 154 -20.17 -7.47 -4.62
CA CYS A 154 -19.77 -7.07 -3.27
C CYS A 154 -19.40 -8.27 -2.39
N LEU A 155 -20.23 -9.31 -2.36
CA LEU A 155 -19.99 -10.51 -1.56
C LEU A 155 -18.70 -11.22 -2.00
N ASP A 156 -18.48 -11.33 -3.31
CA ASP A 156 -17.24 -11.89 -3.87
C ASP A 156 -16.00 -11.08 -3.43
N LEU A 157 -16.08 -9.75 -3.45
CA LEU A 157 -14.98 -8.88 -3.04
C LEU A 157 -14.72 -8.93 -1.54
N LYS A 158 -15.78 -8.94 -0.72
CA LYS A 158 -15.67 -9.08 0.74
C LYS A 158 -14.95 -10.39 1.08
N LYS A 159 -15.38 -11.50 0.47
CA LYS A 159 -14.74 -12.81 0.63
C LYS A 159 -13.27 -12.79 0.21
N ARG A 160 -12.96 -12.27 -0.99
CA ARG A 160 -11.57 -12.16 -1.47
C ARG A 160 -10.70 -11.31 -0.54
N PHE A 161 -11.25 -10.22 0.00
CA PHE A 161 -10.50 -9.37 0.92
C PHE A 161 -10.25 -10.07 2.26
N ALA A 162 -11.24 -10.78 2.80
CA ALA A 162 -11.06 -11.61 3.99
C ALA A 162 -9.99 -12.69 3.79
N GLN A 163 -10.00 -13.37 2.64
CA GLN A 163 -8.97 -14.33 2.27
C GLN A 163 -7.58 -13.67 2.20
N ASN A 164 -7.46 -12.51 1.56
CA ASN A 164 -6.19 -11.78 1.54
C ASN A 164 -5.69 -11.43 2.94
N MET A 165 -6.58 -11.03 3.86
CA MET A 165 -6.22 -10.77 5.26
C MET A 165 -5.70 -12.03 5.94
N VAL A 166 -6.42 -13.14 5.79
CA VAL A 166 -6.06 -14.44 6.36
C VAL A 166 -4.73 -14.95 5.85
N THR A 167 -4.51 -14.88 4.53
CA THR A 167 -3.24 -15.28 3.91
C THR A 167 -2.09 -14.42 4.42
N ASN A 168 -2.27 -13.10 4.53
CA ASN A 168 -1.22 -12.21 5.05
C ASN A 168 -0.89 -12.50 6.53
N ILE A 169 -1.89 -12.84 7.34
CA ILE A 169 -1.68 -13.24 8.75
C ILE A 169 -0.91 -14.57 8.80
N ALA A 170 -1.31 -15.54 7.97
CA ALA A 170 -0.62 -16.83 7.88
C ALA A 170 0.84 -16.66 7.42
N GLU A 171 1.11 -15.84 6.40
CA GLU A 171 2.47 -15.52 5.93
C GLU A 171 3.32 -14.90 7.06
N PHE A 172 2.73 -14.05 7.90
CA PHE A 172 3.43 -13.44 9.02
C PHE A 172 3.80 -14.46 10.11
N VAL A 173 2.91 -15.41 10.38
CA VAL A 173 3.09 -16.45 11.41
C VAL A 173 4.02 -17.56 10.92
N PHE A 174 3.84 -18.01 9.68
CA PHE A 174 4.61 -19.06 9.03
C PHE A 174 5.70 -18.46 8.12
N LYS A 175 6.72 -17.85 8.73
CA LYS A 175 7.74 -17.03 8.05
C LYS A 175 8.54 -17.75 6.96
N ASP A 176 8.58 -19.08 6.98
CA ASP A 176 9.35 -19.91 6.04
C ASP A 176 8.46 -20.71 5.08
N VAL A 177 7.14 -20.45 5.08
CA VAL A 177 6.20 -21.14 4.19
C VAL A 177 5.80 -20.21 3.06
N ASN A 178 5.99 -20.68 1.83
CA ASN A 178 5.59 -19.94 0.65
C ASN A 178 4.07 -19.69 0.62
N LYS A 179 3.68 -18.49 0.19
CA LYS A 179 2.28 -18.09 0.01
C LYS A 179 1.42 -19.14 -0.69
N SER A 180 1.91 -19.70 -1.79
CA SER A 180 1.16 -20.68 -2.58
C SER A 180 0.85 -21.97 -1.79
N GLU A 181 1.75 -22.37 -0.90
CA GLU A 181 1.51 -23.52 -0.02
C GLU A 181 0.50 -23.16 1.07
N LEU A 182 0.62 -21.97 1.67
CA LEU A 182 -0.39 -21.48 2.62
C LEU A 182 -1.79 -21.41 1.99
N GLU A 183 -1.91 -20.92 0.77
CA GLU A 183 -3.18 -20.85 0.05
C GLU A 183 -3.79 -22.24 -0.21
N LYS A 184 -2.96 -23.26 -0.51
CA LYS A 184 -3.43 -24.64 -0.64
C LYS A 184 -3.95 -25.21 0.67
N VAL A 185 -3.29 -24.90 1.80
CA VAL A 185 -3.74 -25.39 3.11
C VAL A 185 -5.00 -24.64 3.56
N LEU A 186 -5.07 -23.33 3.35
CA LEU A 186 -6.19 -22.48 3.80
C LEU A 186 -7.45 -22.61 2.94
N TYR A 187 -7.29 -22.79 1.63
CA TYR A 187 -8.42 -22.75 0.67
C TYR A 187 -8.50 -23.96 -0.26
N GLY A 188 -7.50 -24.84 -0.24
CA GLY A 188 -7.54 -26.09 -0.99
C GLY A 188 -8.36 -27.17 -0.27
N GLY A 189 -8.40 -28.36 -0.87
CA GLY A 189 -9.06 -29.53 -0.29
C GLY A 189 -8.25 -30.17 0.83
N PHE A 190 -7.87 -29.40 1.85
CA PHE A 190 -7.15 -29.88 3.01
C PHE A 190 -8.14 -30.27 4.11
N TYR A 191 -8.15 -31.55 4.51
CA TYR A 191 -9.05 -32.09 5.52
C TYR A 191 -8.43 -32.00 6.93
N GLY A 192 -7.94 -30.83 7.31
CA GLY A 192 -7.32 -30.58 8.61
C GLY A 192 -7.57 -29.14 9.08
N ASN A 193 -7.58 -28.95 10.40
CA ASN A 193 -7.78 -27.63 11.00
C ASN A 193 -6.43 -26.95 11.25
N ILE A 194 -6.32 -25.67 10.88
CA ILE A 194 -5.21 -24.81 11.32
C ILE A 194 -5.70 -24.01 12.50
N PHE A 195 -4.96 -24.06 13.60
CA PHE A 195 -5.20 -23.26 14.79
C PHE A 195 -4.04 -22.30 15.00
N PHE A 196 -4.36 -21.06 15.32
CA PHE A 196 -3.36 -20.06 15.70
C PHE A 196 -3.43 -19.86 17.21
N GLU A 197 -2.37 -20.23 17.92
CA GLU A 197 -2.27 -20.03 19.37
C GLU A 197 -2.15 -18.55 19.75
N LEU A 198 -1.75 -17.70 18.79
CA LEU A 198 -1.63 -16.27 18.98
C LEU A 198 -2.97 -15.57 18.72
N PRO A 199 -3.45 -14.71 19.63
CA PRO A 199 -4.65 -13.92 19.39
C PRO A 199 -4.42 -12.91 18.26
N ILE A 200 -5.45 -12.70 17.45
CA ILE A 200 -5.45 -11.73 16.35
C ILE A 200 -6.14 -10.45 16.83
N VAL A 201 -5.40 -9.34 16.90
CA VAL A 201 -5.96 -8.06 17.33
C VAL A 201 -6.37 -7.23 16.10
N PHE A 202 -7.63 -6.88 16.02
CA PHE A 202 -8.22 -6.12 14.92
C PHE A 202 -8.26 -4.62 15.23
N ILE A 203 -7.66 -3.81 14.36
CA ILE A 203 -7.58 -2.35 14.52
C ILE A 203 -8.02 -1.63 13.23
N GLY A 204 -8.92 -0.65 13.37
CA GLY A 204 -9.47 0.18 12.29
C GLY A 204 -11.01 0.17 12.28
N GLY A 205 -11.63 1.21 11.73
CA GLY A 205 -13.10 1.40 11.85
C GLY A 205 -13.94 0.29 11.22
N SER A 206 -13.47 -0.32 10.13
CA SER A 206 -14.25 -1.32 9.38
C SER A 206 -13.86 -2.79 9.69
N VAL A 207 -12.96 -3.03 10.63
CA VAL A 207 -12.43 -4.40 10.88
C VAL A 207 -13.47 -5.35 11.45
N LYS A 208 -14.44 -4.83 12.21
CA LYS A 208 -15.52 -5.62 12.80
C LYS A 208 -16.35 -6.37 11.74
N ALA A 209 -16.50 -5.78 10.56
CA ALA A 209 -17.25 -6.39 9.46
C ALA A 209 -16.60 -7.67 8.90
N TYR A 210 -15.34 -7.94 9.25
CA TYR A 210 -14.58 -9.12 8.80
C TYR A 210 -14.31 -10.14 9.91
N GLU A 211 -14.78 -9.88 11.13
CA GLU A 211 -14.54 -10.75 12.30
C GLU A 211 -14.99 -12.19 12.01
N LYS A 212 -16.21 -12.36 11.51
CA LYS A 212 -16.79 -13.68 11.23
C LYS A 212 -16.01 -14.42 10.13
N GLU A 213 -15.70 -13.76 9.02
CA GLU A 213 -14.99 -14.36 7.90
C GLU A 213 -13.59 -14.81 8.31
N VAL A 214 -12.86 -13.96 9.05
CA VAL A 214 -11.49 -14.27 9.48
C VAL A 214 -11.50 -15.34 10.58
N SER A 215 -12.42 -15.29 11.54
CA SER A 215 -12.53 -16.28 12.61
C SER A 215 -12.81 -17.68 12.05
N ASN A 216 -13.71 -17.77 11.06
CA ASN A 216 -14.05 -19.04 10.42
C ASN A 216 -12.88 -19.64 9.62
N LEU A 217 -12.03 -18.79 9.05
CA LEU A 217 -10.91 -19.23 8.22
C LEU A 217 -9.65 -19.59 9.03
N LEU A 218 -9.40 -18.93 10.17
CA LEU A 218 -8.15 -19.09 10.93
C LEU A 218 -8.30 -19.83 12.26
N ASN A 219 -9.52 -20.19 12.69
CA ASN A 219 -9.78 -20.80 14.00
C ASN A 219 -8.92 -20.21 15.13
N ALA A 220 -8.98 -18.88 15.24
CA ALA A 220 -8.13 -18.06 16.08
C ALA A 220 -9.00 -17.17 16.97
N SER A 221 -8.49 -16.85 18.17
CA SER A 221 -9.12 -15.86 19.03
C SER A 221 -8.97 -14.46 18.42
N ILE A 222 -10.09 -13.84 18.01
CA ILE A 222 -10.10 -12.45 17.55
C ILE A 222 -10.41 -11.53 18.73
N ILE A 223 -9.58 -10.50 18.90
CA ILE A 223 -9.76 -9.46 19.90
C ILE A 223 -9.96 -8.13 19.18
N ILE A 224 -11.10 -7.49 19.42
CA ILE A 224 -11.37 -6.12 18.97
C ILE A 224 -11.34 -5.23 20.23
N PRO A 225 -10.29 -4.42 20.43
CA PRO A 225 -10.20 -3.56 21.60
C PRO A 225 -11.24 -2.43 21.55
N ASN A 226 -11.53 -1.83 22.71
CA ASN A 226 -12.30 -0.59 22.77
C ASN A 226 -11.59 0.49 21.94
N ASN A 227 -12.36 1.29 21.21
CA ASN A 227 -11.86 2.34 20.32
C ASN A 227 -10.94 1.83 19.19
N ALA A 228 -11.13 0.58 18.71
CA ALA A 228 -10.37 0.00 17.61
C ALA A 228 -10.34 0.91 16.37
N GLU A 229 -11.39 1.69 16.13
CA GLU A 229 -11.54 2.64 15.03
C GLU A 229 -10.43 3.71 14.98
N VAL A 230 -9.92 4.13 16.14
CA VAL A 230 -8.84 5.11 16.27
C VAL A 230 -7.49 4.47 16.64
N GLY A 231 -7.39 3.14 16.69
CA GLY A 231 -6.18 2.46 17.18
C GLY A 231 -4.91 2.81 16.41
N ASN A 232 -5.00 3.12 15.10
CA ASN A 232 -3.86 3.63 14.34
C ASN A 232 -3.39 5.01 14.82
N ALA A 233 -4.32 5.91 15.15
CA ALA A 233 -4.01 7.25 15.64
C ALA A 233 -3.45 7.20 17.08
N VAL A 234 -4.05 6.35 17.93
CA VAL A 234 -3.54 6.08 19.28
C VAL A 234 -2.12 5.50 19.21
N GLY A 235 -1.90 4.50 18.35
CA GLY A 235 -0.57 3.94 18.12
C GLY A 235 0.45 4.99 17.69
N ALA A 236 0.09 5.91 16.78
CA ALA A 236 0.96 7.00 16.36
C ALA A 236 1.25 8.00 17.50
N ALA A 237 0.25 8.32 18.34
CA ALA A 237 0.41 9.23 19.47
C ALA A 237 1.32 8.65 20.56
N VAL A 238 1.26 7.32 20.78
CA VAL A 238 2.07 6.60 21.76
C VAL A 238 3.47 6.25 21.21
N ALA A 239 3.63 6.12 19.89
CA ALA A 239 4.89 5.74 19.25
C ALA A 239 5.94 6.86 19.13
N LYS A 240 5.78 7.99 19.85
CA LYS A 240 6.71 9.13 19.75
C LYS A 240 8.17 8.72 19.99
N GLY A 241 8.44 7.79 20.90
CA GLY A 241 9.80 7.28 21.16
C GLY A 241 10.30 6.16 20.23
N ARG A 242 9.71 5.94 19.04
CA ARG A 242 10.14 4.87 18.12
C ARG A 242 10.34 5.34 16.68
N LYS A 243 11.45 4.94 16.06
CA LYS A 243 11.79 5.28 14.66
C LYS A 243 12.27 4.06 13.89
N MET A 244 11.62 3.75 12.78
CA MET A 244 12.10 2.76 11.83
C MET A 244 12.69 3.42 10.59
N VAL A 245 13.88 2.98 10.18
CA VAL A 245 14.57 3.40 8.97
C VAL A 245 14.85 2.15 8.12
N ASN A 246 14.37 2.17 6.87
CA ASN A 246 14.64 1.11 5.90
C ASN A 246 15.57 1.67 4.82
N ILE A 247 16.68 0.99 4.59
CA ILE A 247 17.68 1.32 3.59
C ILE A 247 17.76 0.17 2.61
N LEU A 248 17.56 0.48 1.34
CA LEU A 248 17.56 -0.50 0.27
C LEU A 248 18.93 -0.46 -0.42
N ILE A 249 19.57 -1.62 -0.53
CA ILE A 249 20.85 -1.80 -1.22
C ILE A 249 20.57 -2.69 -2.43
N LYS A 250 20.93 -2.23 -3.63
CA LYS A 250 20.76 -3.00 -4.86
C LYS A 250 22.06 -3.10 -5.62
N SER A 251 22.34 -4.26 -6.19
CA SER A 251 23.39 -4.36 -7.18
C SER A 251 22.95 -3.74 -8.52
N ILE A 252 23.87 -3.05 -9.18
CA ILE A 252 23.76 -2.72 -10.60
C ILE A 252 24.52 -3.81 -11.35
N GLN A 253 23.81 -4.50 -12.23
CA GLN A 253 24.39 -5.47 -13.14
C GLN A 253 24.80 -4.73 -14.42
N ALA A 254 26.04 -4.94 -14.87
CA ALA A 254 26.43 -4.57 -16.22
C ALA A 254 26.12 -5.76 -17.14
N ASP A 255 25.38 -5.51 -18.23
CA ASP A 255 25.10 -6.51 -19.26
C ASP A 255 26.43 -7.03 -19.84
N SER A 256 26.86 -8.22 -19.41
CA SER A 256 27.93 -8.94 -20.08
C SER A 256 27.51 -10.39 -20.26
N ARG A 257 27.51 -10.83 -21.52
CA ARG A 257 26.94 -12.11 -22.01
C ARG A 257 27.55 -13.39 -21.41
N TYR A 258 28.51 -13.29 -20.50
CA TYR A 258 29.25 -14.45 -19.99
C TYR A 258 29.57 -14.41 -18.49
N SER A 259 29.16 -13.37 -17.74
CA SER A 259 29.35 -13.31 -16.28
C SER A 259 28.39 -12.30 -15.65
N VAL A 260 27.44 -12.78 -14.85
CA VAL A 260 26.63 -11.92 -13.97
C VAL A 260 27.49 -11.64 -12.75
N ARG A 261 28.36 -10.62 -12.82
CA ARG A 261 29.02 -10.10 -11.62
C ARG A 261 28.49 -8.70 -11.35
N PRO A 262 27.95 -8.43 -10.15
CA PRO A 262 27.54 -7.08 -9.78
C PRO A 262 28.76 -6.15 -9.88
N THR A 263 28.64 -5.07 -10.64
CA THR A 263 29.74 -4.12 -10.86
C THR A 263 29.76 -3.02 -9.83
N LYS A 264 28.58 -2.69 -9.25
CA LYS A 264 28.39 -1.68 -8.20
C LYS A 264 27.20 -2.02 -7.33
N TRP A 265 27.17 -1.46 -6.13
CA TRP A 265 26.02 -1.46 -5.23
C TRP A 265 25.52 -0.04 -5.01
N VAL A 266 24.22 0.13 -4.98
CA VAL A 266 23.57 1.42 -4.77
C VAL A 266 22.75 1.36 -3.50
N VAL A 267 23.04 2.28 -2.60
CA VAL A 267 22.26 2.52 -1.39
C VAL A 267 21.20 3.57 -1.70
N PHE A 268 19.95 3.23 -1.44
CA PHE A 268 18.78 4.10 -1.53
C PHE A 268 18.27 4.41 -0.12
N SER A 269 18.25 5.69 0.22
CA SER A 269 17.60 6.24 1.42
C SER A 269 16.69 7.39 1.00
N LYS A 270 15.80 7.87 1.88
CA LYS A 270 14.81 8.92 1.55
C LYS A 270 15.50 10.17 0.98
N GLY A 271 15.51 10.30 -0.34
CA GLY A 271 16.08 11.44 -1.07
C GLY A 271 17.54 11.29 -1.48
N GLU A 272 18.23 10.23 -1.08
CA GLU A 272 19.65 10.02 -1.39
C GLU A 272 19.90 8.70 -2.13
N ARG A 273 20.77 8.78 -3.14
CA ARG A 273 21.30 7.64 -3.88
C ARG A 273 22.82 7.73 -3.88
N LYS A 274 23.50 6.70 -3.36
CA LYS A 274 24.96 6.64 -3.35
C LYS A 274 25.47 5.30 -3.86
N GLU A 275 26.48 5.33 -4.72
CA GLU A 275 27.07 4.15 -5.34
C GLU A 275 28.36 3.73 -4.61
N PHE A 276 28.59 2.42 -4.56
CA PHE A 276 29.74 1.79 -3.92
C PHE A 276 30.26 0.64 -4.78
N ASP A 277 31.56 0.39 -4.72
CA ASP A 277 32.21 -0.66 -5.49
C ASP A 277 32.07 -2.05 -4.84
N THR A 278 31.68 -2.13 -3.58
CA THR A 278 31.49 -3.39 -2.85
C THR A 278 30.24 -3.38 -1.99
N TYR A 279 29.61 -4.55 -1.83
CA TYR A 279 28.46 -4.73 -0.95
C TYR A 279 28.76 -4.32 0.50
N GLN A 280 29.90 -4.74 1.04
CA GLN A 280 30.30 -4.42 2.42
C GLN A 280 30.33 -2.92 2.70
N LYS A 281 30.89 -2.13 1.77
CA LYS A 281 30.92 -0.65 1.90
C LYS A 281 29.52 -0.05 1.83
N ALA A 282 28.66 -0.59 0.98
CA ALA A 282 27.27 -0.17 0.87
C ALA A 282 26.48 -0.48 2.16
N LEU A 283 26.72 -1.65 2.76
CA LEU A 283 26.10 -2.09 4.01
C LEU A 283 26.53 -1.21 5.19
N GLU A 284 27.84 -1.02 5.37
CA GLU A 284 28.39 -0.14 6.42
C GLU A 284 27.87 1.30 6.30
N TYR A 285 27.84 1.84 5.08
CA TYR A 285 27.26 3.16 4.84
C TYR A 285 25.78 3.19 5.19
N GLY A 286 25.02 2.16 4.80
CA GLY A 286 23.62 2.01 5.16
C GLY A 286 23.40 1.99 6.68
N GLU A 287 24.19 1.23 7.43
CA GLU A 287 24.09 1.18 8.89
C GLU A 287 24.39 2.54 9.54
N ILE A 288 25.44 3.22 9.11
CA ILE A 288 25.81 4.55 9.63
C ILE A 288 24.68 5.53 9.33
N LEU A 289 24.24 5.61 8.08
CA LEU A 289 23.17 6.51 7.66
C LEU A 289 21.88 6.24 8.44
N GLY A 290 21.52 4.97 8.61
CA GLY A 290 20.34 4.56 9.35
C GLY A 290 20.38 4.98 10.83
N LYS A 291 21.53 4.79 11.48
CA LYS A 291 21.77 5.22 12.87
C LYS A 291 21.70 6.74 13.00
N THR A 292 22.35 7.48 12.08
CA THR A 292 22.31 8.96 12.07
C THR A 292 20.86 9.47 11.99
N ILE A 293 20.06 8.95 11.07
CA ILE A 293 18.64 9.34 10.92
C ILE A 293 17.83 9.04 12.19
N ILE A 294 18.13 7.93 12.87
CA ILE A 294 17.46 7.59 14.14
C ILE A 294 17.87 8.58 15.23
N TYR A 295 19.16 8.85 15.43
CA TYR A 295 19.64 9.78 16.46
C TYR A 295 19.16 11.20 16.24
N GLU A 296 19.18 11.70 14.99
CA GLU A 296 18.61 13.01 14.64
C GLU A 296 17.12 13.08 14.98
N TYR A 297 16.36 12.04 14.66
CA TYR A 297 14.95 11.99 14.99
C TYR A 297 14.71 11.97 16.50
N MET A 298 15.42 11.11 17.25
CA MET A 298 15.26 11.01 18.71
C MET A 298 15.69 12.30 19.42
N SER A 299 16.74 12.97 18.94
CA SER A 299 17.13 14.29 19.43
C SER A 299 16.05 15.33 19.17
N SER A 300 15.37 15.29 18.01
CA SER A 300 14.29 16.24 17.68
C SER A 300 13.06 16.12 18.58
N ILE A 301 12.90 15.00 19.29
CA ILE A 301 11.83 14.75 20.26
C ILE A 301 12.32 14.79 21.72
N ASN A 302 13.54 15.27 21.96
CA ASN A 302 14.20 15.40 23.29
C ASN A 302 14.44 14.07 24.04
N VAL A 303 14.65 12.97 23.31
CA VAL A 303 15.08 11.69 23.92
C VAL A 303 16.60 11.70 24.05
N ASP A 304 17.11 11.40 25.24
CA ASP A 304 18.56 11.30 25.49
C ASP A 304 19.15 10.12 24.72
N ASN A 305 20.31 10.33 24.10
CA ASN A 305 21.04 9.32 23.34
C ASN A 305 21.41 8.09 24.18
N SER A 306 21.55 8.26 25.50
CA SER A 306 21.81 7.16 26.44
C SER A 306 20.66 6.16 26.55
N ASN A 307 19.44 6.58 26.21
CA ASN A 307 18.22 5.77 26.32
C ASN A 307 17.72 5.23 24.97
N ILE A 308 18.54 5.33 23.91
CA ILE A 308 18.15 4.86 22.57
C ILE A 308 18.73 3.47 22.32
N PHE A 309 17.86 2.48 22.17
CA PHE A 309 18.23 1.16 21.68
C PHE A 309 17.98 1.05 20.17
N ILE A 310 18.98 0.61 19.40
CA ILE A 310 18.85 0.39 17.95
C ILE A 310 18.96 -1.10 17.65
N LYS A 311 17.86 -1.67 17.16
CA LYS A 311 17.84 -3.04 16.62
C LYS A 311 17.98 -3.01 15.11
N THR A 312 18.99 -3.70 14.59
CA THR A 312 19.21 -3.85 13.15
C THR A 312 18.76 -5.23 12.67
N ARG A 313 18.11 -5.28 11.51
CA ARG A 313 17.83 -6.51 10.76
C ARG A 313 18.24 -6.29 9.30
N ASN A 314 18.88 -7.29 8.71
CA ASN A 314 19.22 -7.29 7.30
C ASN A 314 18.50 -8.47 6.62
N ASN A 315 17.67 -8.17 5.63
CA ASN A 315 17.00 -9.17 4.79
C ASN A 315 17.65 -9.16 3.41
N GLU A 316 18.23 -10.29 3.03
CA GLU A 316 19.02 -10.43 1.81
C GLU A 316 18.30 -11.32 0.79
N ILE A 317 18.42 -10.95 -0.49
CA ILE A 317 17.97 -11.72 -1.64
C ILE A 317 19.21 -12.01 -2.48
N SER A 318 19.54 -13.29 -2.65
CA SER A 318 20.72 -13.75 -3.39
C SER A 318 20.31 -14.67 -4.54
N LEU A 319 21.12 -14.70 -5.59
CA LEU A 319 20.98 -15.71 -6.65
C LEU A 319 21.53 -17.07 -6.16
N PRO A 320 21.04 -18.19 -6.71
CA PRO A 320 21.62 -19.50 -6.41
C PRO A 320 23.12 -19.53 -6.76
N ASN A 321 23.95 -19.91 -5.80
CA ASN A 321 25.43 -19.99 -5.91
C ASN A 321 26.17 -18.63 -5.98
N GLU A 322 25.58 -17.54 -5.50
CA GLU A 322 26.30 -16.28 -5.28
C GLU A 322 26.44 -15.94 -3.80
N ASP A 323 27.66 -15.61 -3.37
CA ASP A 323 27.99 -15.23 -1.98
C ASP A 323 27.57 -13.80 -1.63
N VAL A 324 27.15 -13.00 -2.62
CA VAL A 324 26.79 -11.59 -2.42
C VAL A 324 25.36 -11.34 -2.87
N PRO A 325 24.53 -10.68 -2.06
CA PRO A 325 23.13 -10.46 -2.41
C PRO A 325 22.97 -9.47 -3.57
N ILE A 326 21.94 -9.72 -4.38
CA ILE A 326 21.50 -8.81 -5.45
C ILE A 326 20.68 -7.65 -4.88
N GLU A 327 19.99 -7.88 -3.78
CA GLU A 327 19.19 -6.89 -3.08
C GLU A 327 19.24 -7.17 -1.58
N SER A 328 19.47 -6.13 -0.78
CA SER A 328 19.38 -6.20 0.68
C SER A 328 18.54 -5.06 1.21
N THR A 329 17.63 -5.38 2.13
CA THR A 329 16.85 -4.38 2.87
C THR A 329 17.34 -4.36 4.31
N LEU A 330 18.02 -3.28 4.67
CA LEU A 330 18.49 -3.01 6.02
C LEU A 330 17.42 -2.23 6.79
N SER A 331 16.85 -2.83 7.82
CA SER A 331 15.83 -2.24 8.70
C SER A 331 16.42 -1.96 10.08
N LEU A 332 16.52 -0.69 10.44
CA LEU A 332 16.93 -0.23 11.77
C LEU A 332 15.72 0.29 12.54
N LEU A 333 15.52 -0.20 13.75
CA LEU A 333 14.48 0.27 14.67
C LEU A 333 15.14 0.88 15.90
N GLY A 334 15.03 2.20 16.04
CA GLY A 334 15.35 2.93 17.26
C GLY A 334 14.14 2.97 18.19
N SER A 335 14.34 2.72 19.48
CA SER A 335 13.33 2.89 20.52
C SER A 335 13.93 3.53 21.76
N GLU A 336 13.17 4.44 22.38
CA GLU A 336 13.39 4.95 23.72
C GLU A 336 13.10 3.85 24.75
N ASP A 337 13.99 3.71 25.75
CA ASP A 337 13.77 2.87 26.92
C ASP A 337 12.65 3.46 27.78
N ASN A 338 11.67 2.62 28.15
CA ASN A 338 10.52 3.03 28.98
C ASN A 338 10.85 2.95 30.47
#